data_AF-A0A424M3U8-F1
#
_entry.id   AF-A0A424M3U8-F1
#
_cell.length_a   1.000
_cell.length_b   1.000
_cell.length_c   1.000
_cell.angle_alpha   90.00
_cell.angle_beta   90.00
_cell.angle_gamma   90.00
#
_symmetry.space_group_name_H-M   'P 1'
#
loop_
_entity.id
_entity.type
_entity.pdbx_description
1 polymer ?
#
loop_
_entity_poly.entity_id
_entity_poly.type
_entity_poly.pdbx_seq_one_letter_code
_entity_poly.pdbx_strand_id
1 'polypeptide(L)' 'MNIAFYAPMKSPNHPVPSGDRLMGRLLFAVLREIVGEANVSLASEFRSYSSQPDNMKLKENRSEAHEVADATFARWQQ' A
#
# COMPACT_ATOMS: atom_id res chain seq x y z
N MET A 1 -6.04 -12.39 -13.74
CA MET A 1 -6.36 -11.22 -12.89
C MET A 1 -5.08 -10.85 -12.17
N ASN A 2 -4.62 -9.60 -12.24
CA ASN A 2 -3.52 -9.12 -11.39
C ASN A 2 -4.12 -8.29 -10.24
N ILE A 3 -3.43 -8.17 -9.10
CA ILE A 3 -3.80 -7.29 -7.98
C ILE A 3 -2.58 -6.50 -7.50
N ALA A 4 -2.71 -5.18 -7.47
CA ALA A 4 -1.77 -4.27 -6.84
C ALA A 4 -2.28 -3.96 -5.42
N PHE A 5 -1.63 -4.54 -4.39
CA PHE A 5 -2.06 -4.41 -3.00
C PHE A 5 -1.44 -3.19 -2.33
N TYR A 6 -2.23 -2.38 -1.62
CA TYR A 6 -1.78 -1.21 -0.86
C TYR A 6 -2.42 -1.17 0.52
N ALA A 7 -1.62 -0.89 1.55
CA ALA A 7 -2.07 -0.77 2.94
C ALA A 7 -1.75 0.63 3.49
N PRO A 8 -2.73 1.56 3.59
CA PRO A 8 -2.49 2.98 3.85
C PRO A 8 -1.93 3.30 5.24
N MET A 9 -2.09 2.37 6.19
CA MET A 9 -1.63 2.52 7.57
C MET A 9 -0.23 1.94 7.77
N LYS A 10 -0.05 0.65 7.45
CA LYS A 10 1.23 -0.06 7.52
C LYS A 10 1.25 -1.15 6.46
N SER A 11 2.26 -1.10 5.59
CA SER A 11 2.63 -2.19 4.68
C SER A 11 2.77 -3.53 5.43
N PRO A 12 2.51 -4.67 4.76
CA PRO A 12 2.88 -6.00 5.27
C PRO A 12 4.34 -6.07 5.76
N ASN A 13 5.25 -5.32 5.14
CA ASN A 13 6.68 -5.30 5.47
C ASN A 13 7.06 -4.28 6.56
N HIS A 14 6.12 -3.45 7.03
CA HIS A 14 6.42 -2.37 7.97
C HIS A 14 7.14 -2.92 9.22
N PRO A 15 8.27 -2.33 9.66
CA PRO A 15 9.11 -2.92 10.71
C PRO A 15 8.42 -2.96 12.08
N VAL A 16 7.59 -1.96 12.37
CA VAL A 16 6.88 -1.86 13.66
C VAL A 16 5.59 -2.69 13.68
N PRO A 17 5.44 -3.68 14.57
CA PRO A 17 4.22 -4.48 14.69
C PRO A 17 3.00 -3.65 15.09
N SER A 18 1.82 -4.05 14.62
CA SER A 18 0.49 -3.60 15.10
C SER A 18 -0.61 -4.48 14.50
N GLY A 19 -1.85 -4.32 14.99
CA GLY A 19 -3.04 -4.94 14.41
C GLY A 19 -3.20 -4.64 12.92
N ASP A 20 -3.04 -3.37 12.50
CA ASP A 20 -3.10 -3.00 11.08
C ASP A 20 -2.06 -3.75 10.23
N ARG A 21 -0.83 -3.90 10.74
CA ARG A 21 0.21 -4.66 10.05
C ARG A 21 -0.16 -6.14 9.92
N LEU A 22 -0.77 -6.71 10.95
CA LEU A 22 -1.24 -8.10 10.92
C LEU A 22 -2.36 -8.27 9.90
N MET A 23 -3.35 -7.39 9.91
CA MET A 23 -4.43 -7.38 8.91
C MET A 23 -3.89 -7.26 7.49
N GLY A 24 -2.95 -6.32 7.25
CA GLY A 24 -2.29 -6.16 5.96
C GLY A 24 -1.57 -7.43 5.50
N ARG A 25 -0.84 -8.12 6.39
CA ARG A 25 -0.17 -9.38 6.07
C ARG A 25 -1.16 -10.50 5.73
N LEU A 26 -2.22 -10.66 6.52
CA LEU A 26 -3.21 -11.72 6.32
C LEU A 26 -3.98 -11.52 5.01
N LEU A 27 -4.41 -10.29 4.73
CA LEU A 27 -5.09 -9.95 3.47
C LEU A 27 -4.17 -10.13 2.26
N PHE A 28 -2.91 -9.70 2.36
CA PHE A 28 -1.95 -9.90 1.28
C PHE A 28 -1.68 -11.39 1.02
N ALA A 29 -1.53 -12.20 2.08
CA ALA A 29 -1.30 -13.63 1.97
C ALA A 29 -2.50 -14.36 1.33
N VAL A 30 -3.73 -14.10 1.81
CA VAL A 30 -4.91 -14.80 1.27
C VAL A 30 -5.18 -14.42 -0.19
N LEU A 31 -4.90 -13.17 -0.59
CA LEU A 31 -5.02 -12.76 -2.00
C LEU A 31 -3.99 -13.49 -2.87
N ARG A 32 -2.74 -13.63 -2.42
CA ARG A 32 -1.70 -14.39 -3.11
C ARG A 32 -2.07 -15.87 -3.24
N GLU A 33 -2.69 -16.45 -2.21
CA GLU A 33 -3.17 -17.83 -2.23
C GLU A 33 -4.32 -18.04 -3.23
N ILE A 34 -5.30 -17.14 -3.26
CA ILE A 34 -6.50 -17.27 -4.10
C ILE A 34 -6.21 -16.93 -5.59
N VAL A 35 -5.41 -15.90 -5.84
CA VAL A 35 -5.21 -15.35 -7.20
C VAL A 35 -3.92 -15.86 -7.85
N GLY A 36 -2.97 -16.34 -7.04
CA GLY A 36 -1.65 -16.77 -7.48
C GLY A 36 -0.56 -15.82 -7.01
N GLU A 37 0.52 -16.40 -6.51
CA GLU A 37 1.69 -15.71 -5.95
C GLU A 37 2.28 -14.65 -6.89
N ALA A 38 2.38 -14.97 -8.18
CA ALA A 38 2.92 -14.07 -9.19
C ALA A 38 1.94 -12.94 -9.62
N ASN A 39 0.67 -13.06 -9.24
CA ASN A 39 -0.38 -12.15 -9.70
C ASN A 39 -0.75 -11.07 -8.66
N VAL A 40 -0.22 -11.15 -7.44
CA VAL A 40 -0.47 -10.17 -6.39
C VAL A 40 0.83 -9.55 -5.93
N SER A 41 1.02 -8.26 -6.19
CA SER A 41 2.22 -7.51 -5.84
C SER A 41 1.92 -6.39 -4.86
N LEU A 42 2.88 -6.08 -3.99
CA LEU A 42 2.80 -4.90 -3.14
C LEU A 42 3.01 -3.66 -4.01
N ALA A 43 1.98 -2.82 -4.12
CA ALA A 43 1.97 -1.65 -4.99
C ALA A 43 2.97 -0.58 -4.50
N SER A 44 2.95 -0.31 -3.20
CA SER A 44 3.76 0.70 -2.53
C SER A 44 3.83 0.46 -1.03
N GLU A 45 4.91 0.95 -0.42
CA GLU A 45 5.07 1.05 1.04
C GLU A 45 4.72 2.44 1.61
N PHE A 46 4.31 3.38 0.74
CA PHE A 46 3.89 4.71 1.12
C PHE A 46 2.82 4.68 2.21
N ARG A 47 2.86 5.64 3.13
CA ARG A 47 1.93 5.70 4.26
C ARG A 47 1.20 7.03 4.24
N SER A 48 -0.06 7.00 3.83
CA SER A 48 -0.91 8.20 3.77
C SER A 48 -1.44 8.66 5.13
N TYR A 49 -1.33 7.82 6.17
CA TYR A 49 -1.82 8.15 7.51
C TYR A 49 -1.14 9.39 8.11
N SER A 50 -1.97 10.29 8.64
CA SER A 50 -1.57 11.38 9.52
C SER A 50 -2.29 11.25 10.86
N SER A 51 -1.56 11.36 11.98
CA SER A 51 -2.15 11.30 13.33
C SER A 51 -2.86 12.59 13.73
N GLN A 52 -2.54 13.70 13.06
CA GLN A 52 -3.15 15.00 13.30
C GLN A 52 -3.67 15.60 11.98
N PRO A 53 -4.72 16.43 12.02
CA PRO A 53 -5.24 17.11 10.84
C PRO A 53 -4.35 18.32 10.46
N ASP A 54 -3.06 18.08 10.22
CA ASP A 54 -2.14 19.10 9.72
C ASP A 54 -2.34 19.28 8.21
N ASN A 55 -2.85 20.44 7.82
CA ASN A 55 -3.12 20.78 6.43
C ASN A 55 -1.87 20.77 5.54
N MET A 56 -0.68 21.10 6.07
CA MET A 56 0.56 21.04 5.30
C MET A 56 0.95 19.58 5.07
N LYS A 57 0.95 18.76 6.13
CA LYS A 57 1.23 17.33 6.01
C LYS A 57 0.25 16.60 5.09
N LEU A 58 -1.04 16.94 5.14
CA LEU A 58 -2.05 16.37 4.26
C LEU A 58 -1.84 16.76 2.79
N LYS A 59 -1.36 17.98 2.51
CA LYS A 59 -1.00 18.41 1.15
C LYS A 59 0.24 17.68 0.64
N GLU A 60 1.29 17.57 1.46
CA GLU A 60 2.49 16.80 1.15
C GLU A 60 2.15 15.34 0.85
N ASN A 61 1.43 14.67 1.76
CA ASN A 61 1.00 13.28 1.58
C ASN A 61 0.17 13.11 0.31
N ARG A 62 -0.68 14.07 -0.05
CA ARG A 62 -1.46 14.02 -1.29
C ARG A 62 -0.57 14.11 -2.53
N SER A 63 0.43 14.99 -2.52
CA SER A 63 1.36 15.13 -3.63
C SER A 63 2.15 13.83 -3.85
N GLU A 64 2.76 13.32 -2.77
CA GLU A 64 3.53 12.07 -2.82
C GLU A 64 2.65 10.86 -3.19
N ALA A 65 1.40 10.82 -2.70
CA ALA A 65 0.45 9.77 -3.08
C ALA A 65 0.16 9.74 -4.58
N HIS A 66 0.02 10.89 -5.23
CA HIS A 66 -0.20 10.95 -6.68
C HIS A 66 1.03 10.45 -7.44
N GLU A 67 2.24 10.88 -7.05
CA GLU A 67 3.48 10.39 -7.67
C GLU A 67 3.63 8.87 -7.55
N VAL A 68 3.35 8.32 -6.36
CA VAL A 68 3.35 6.87 -6.11
C VAL A 68 2.28 6.15 -6.92
N ALA A 69 1.09 6.73 -7.05
CA ALA A 69 0.01 6.16 -7.84
C ALA A 69 0.38 6.12 -9.33
N ASP A 70 0.88 7.23 -9.88
CA ASP A 70 1.30 7.34 -11.27
C ASP A 70 2.41 6.34 -11.59
N ALA A 71 3.43 6.23 -10.73
CA ALA A 71 4.49 5.23 -10.87
C ALA A 71 3.95 3.79 -10.80
N THR A 72 2.96 3.54 -9.93
CA THR A 72 2.32 2.22 -9.82
C THR A 72 1.55 1.87 -11.09
N PHE A 73 0.75 2.81 -11.63
CA PHE A 73 -0.02 2.60 -12.86
C PHE A 73 0.90 2.39 -14.06
N ALA A 74 1.96 3.17 -14.19
CA ALA A 74 2.93 3.03 -15.28
C ALA A 74 3.58 1.63 -15.30
N ARG A 75 3.95 1.09 -14.14
CA ARG A 75 4.49 -0.28 -14.01
C ARG A 75 3.48 -1.36 -14.36
N TRP A 76 2.19 -1.08 -14.21
CA TRP A 76 1.12 -2.07 -14.34
C TRP A 76 0.46 -2.12 -15.73
N GLN A 77 0.77 -1.14 -16.59
CA GLN A 77 0.38 -1.16 -18.01
C GLN A 77 1.42 -1.83 -18.91
N GLN A 78 2.58 -2.19 -18.37
CA GLN A 78 3.64 -2.97 -19.05
C GLN A 78 3.37 -4.46 -18.89
#